data_AF-A0A938GNV1-F1
#
_entry.id   AF-A0A938GNV1-F1
#
_cell.length_a   1.000
_cell.length_b   1.000
_cell.length_c   1.000
_cell.angle_alpha   90.00
_cell.angle_beta   90.00
_cell.angle_gamma   90.00
#
_symmetry.space_group_name_H-M   'P 1'
#
loop_
_entity.id
_entity.type
_entity.pdbx_description
1 polymer ?
#
loop_
_entity_poly.entity_id
_entity_poly.type
_entity_poly.pdbx_seq_one_letter_code
_entity_poly.pdbx_strand_id
1 'polypeptide(L)'
;MSAPLAELNRATVEHQVRQEVYRRLGKPLPQSSAGPNPLVVNVSARHCHLTQAAVETLFGKGHQLQVHKWLYQDGQFAAKETVTLIGPRSRVISNLRILGPCRTLNQIELAYTDSIALGFDIPLRASGNIQDTPGGMIMGPAGFFEMENGVIRALRHAHMHPDDAAFYGVKHGQ
;
A
#
# COMPACT_ATOMS: atom_id res chain seq x y z
N MET A 1 -14.22 43.53 25.78
CA MET A 1 -13.43 42.42 26.35
C MET A 1 -13.66 41.20 25.49
N SER A 2 -12.71 40.86 24.61
CA SER A 2 -12.78 39.66 23.79
C SER A 2 -12.54 38.44 24.68
N ALA A 3 -13.50 37.51 24.70
CA ALA A 3 -13.30 36.22 25.36
C ALA A 3 -12.05 35.53 24.77
N PRO A 4 -11.18 34.95 25.59
CA PRO A 4 -10.04 34.19 25.08
C PRO A 4 -10.59 33.03 24.26
N LEU A 5 -10.11 32.89 23.02
CA LEU A 5 -10.36 31.71 22.19
C LEU A 5 -9.90 30.50 23.01
N ALA A 6 -10.84 29.63 23.40
CA ALA A 6 -10.51 28.40 24.10
C ALA A 6 -9.50 27.64 23.23
N GLU A 7 -8.31 27.38 23.77
CA GLU A 7 -7.31 26.56 23.10
C GLU A 7 -7.95 25.20 22.80
N LEU A 8 -8.20 24.93 21.52
CA LEU A 8 -8.77 23.68 21.06
C LEU A 8 -7.77 22.56 21.39
N ASN A 9 -8.04 21.82 22.47
CA ASN A 9 -7.29 20.64 22.82
C ASN A 9 -7.42 19.61 21.69
N ARG A 10 -6.28 19.09 21.21
CA ARG A 10 -6.19 18.06 20.18
C ARG A 10 -7.14 16.89 20.43
N ALA A 11 -7.26 16.42 21.68
CA ALA A 11 -8.15 15.33 22.03
C ALA A 11 -9.64 15.67 21.80
N THR A 12 -10.03 16.92 22.09
CA THR A 12 -11.39 17.41 21.84
C THR A 12 -11.68 17.49 20.35
N VAL A 13 -10.73 17.98 19.55
CA VAL A 13 -10.85 18.03 18.08
C VAL A 13 -10.97 16.62 17.52
N GLU A 14 -10.10 15.69 17.92
CA GLU A 14 -10.16 14.29 17.49
C GLU A 14 -11.49 13.64 17.86
N HIS A 15 -12.02 13.92 19.06
CA HIS A 15 -13.32 13.43 19.49
C HIS A 15 -14.46 13.98 18.63
N GLN A 16 -14.51 15.29 18.39
CA GLN A 16 -15.53 15.94 17.57
C GLN A 16 -15.49 15.47 16.11
N VAL A 17 -14.29 15.35 15.53
CA VAL A 17 -14.10 14.83 14.17
C VAL A 17 -14.58 13.38 14.10
N ARG A 18 -14.24 12.54 15.09
CA ARG A 18 -14.72 11.15 15.16
C ARG A 18 -16.25 11.10 15.23
N GLN A 19 -16.86 11.92 16.08
CA GLN A 19 -18.31 12.01 16.18
C GLN A 19 -18.97 12.37 14.85
N GLU A 20 -18.48 13.39 14.17
CA GLU A 20 -19.03 13.85 12.90
C GLU A 20 -18.88 12.81 11.78
N VAL A 21 -17.73 12.13 11.70
CA VAL A 21 -17.51 11.05 10.71
C VAL A 21 -18.51 9.90 10.92
N TYR A 22 -18.66 9.42 12.15
CA TYR A 22 -19.57 8.31 12.44
C TYR A 22 -21.04 8.70 12.24
N ARG A 23 -21.41 9.93 12.58
CA ARG A 23 -22.73 10.51 12.28
C ARG A 23 -23.02 10.50 10.78
N ARG A 24 -22.07 10.96 9.94
CA ARG A 24 -22.23 10.94 8.47
C ARG A 24 -22.32 9.53 7.90
N LEU A 25 -21.66 8.56 8.52
CA LEU A 25 -21.73 7.16 8.12
C LEU A 25 -23.00 6.44 8.61
N GLY A 26 -23.82 7.08 9.45
CA GLY A 26 -24.98 6.44 10.07
C GLY A 26 -24.61 5.28 11.00
N LYS A 27 -23.41 5.31 11.60
CA LYS A 27 -22.87 4.23 12.44
C LYS A 27 -22.75 4.68 13.90
N PRO A 28 -22.96 3.78 14.88
CA PRO A 28 -22.71 4.10 16.27
C PRO A 28 -21.23 4.37 16.51
N LEU A 29 -20.91 5.21 17.52
CA LEU A 29 -19.53 5.43 17.91
C LEU A 29 -18.88 4.11 18.33
N PRO A 30 -17.61 3.89 17.97
CA PRO A 30 -16.91 2.67 18.32
C PRO A 30 -16.67 2.67 19.84
N GLN A 31 -16.96 1.55 20.49
CA GLN A 31 -16.54 1.31 21.87
C GLN A 31 -15.06 0.94 21.88
N SER A 32 -14.29 1.41 22.87
CA SER A 32 -12.89 0.99 22.99
C SER A 32 -12.85 -0.49 23.39
N SER A 33 -12.25 -1.34 22.56
CA SER A 33 -11.91 -2.71 22.94
C SER A 33 -10.53 -2.74 23.58
N ALA A 34 -10.42 -3.36 24.76
CA ALA A 34 -9.15 -3.65 25.41
C ALA A 34 -8.61 -4.99 24.88
N GLY A 35 -8.27 -5.04 23.60
CA GLY A 35 -7.66 -6.21 23.00
C GLY A 35 -6.19 -6.39 23.42
N PRO A 36 -5.65 -7.62 23.37
CA PRO A 36 -4.28 -7.91 23.77
C PRO A 36 -3.26 -7.16 22.90
N ASN A 37 -3.57 -7.01 21.60
CA ASN A 37 -2.77 -6.25 20.65
C ASN A 37 -3.59 -5.11 20.03
N PRO A 38 -3.15 -3.84 20.15
CA PRO A 38 -3.82 -2.71 19.52
C PRO A 38 -3.64 -2.75 17.99
N LEU A 39 -4.70 -2.39 17.25
CA LEU A 39 -4.59 -2.21 15.80
C LEU A 39 -3.66 -1.02 15.48
N VAL A 40 -2.56 -1.30 14.79
CA VAL A 40 -1.66 -0.28 14.27
C VAL A 40 -2.04 0.04 12.83
N VAL A 41 -2.43 1.30 12.57
CA VAL A 41 -2.75 1.78 11.23
C VAL A 41 -1.48 2.29 10.56
N ASN A 42 -1.10 1.65 9.45
CA ASN A 42 0.04 2.05 8.64
C ASN A 42 -0.40 2.52 7.26
N VAL A 43 0.43 3.35 6.62
CA VAL A 43 0.21 3.86 5.28
C VAL A 43 1.23 3.22 4.34
N SER A 44 0.74 2.53 3.32
CA SER A 44 1.58 2.04 2.23
C SER A 44 1.78 3.14 1.20
N ALA A 45 3.02 3.58 1.02
CA ALA A 45 3.39 4.38 -0.13
C ALA A 45 3.32 3.51 -1.41
N ARG A 46 3.28 4.15 -2.58
CA ARG A 46 3.39 3.49 -3.88
C ARG A 46 4.64 2.60 -3.95
N HIS A 47 4.46 1.38 -4.42
CA HIS A 47 5.54 0.39 -4.48
C HIS A 47 5.22 -0.70 -5.50
N CYS A 48 6.17 -1.59 -5.73
CA CYS A 48 5.99 -2.77 -6.55
C CYS A 48 6.58 -4.02 -5.90
N HIS A 49 6.07 -5.18 -6.32
CA HIS A 49 6.60 -6.50 -6.05
C HIS A 49 7.01 -7.10 -7.38
N LEU A 50 8.17 -7.74 -7.44
CA LEU A 50 8.73 -8.24 -8.70
C LEU A 50 9.13 -9.71 -8.59
N THR A 51 9.09 -10.38 -9.73
CA THR A 51 9.74 -11.69 -9.91
C THR A 51 11.25 -11.55 -9.98
N GLN A 52 11.95 -12.66 -9.69
CA GLN A 52 13.41 -12.70 -9.86
C GLN A 52 13.82 -12.41 -11.30
N ALA A 53 13.09 -12.93 -12.29
CA ALA A 53 13.34 -12.64 -13.70
C ALA A 53 13.22 -11.15 -14.03
N ALA A 54 12.18 -10.47 -13.52
CA ALA A 54 12.01 -9.03 -13.70
C ALA A 54 13.13 -8.23 -13.04
N VAL A 55 13.56 -8.62 -11.83
CA VAL A 55 14.71 -7.99 -11.17
C VAL A 55 15.97 -8.12 -12.03
N GLU A 56 16.22 -9.29 -12.60
CA GLU A 56 17.38 -9.50 -13.47
C GLU A 56 17.30 -8.72 -14.79
N THR A 57 16.11 -8.58 -15.37
CA THR A 57 15.90 -7.71 -16.55
C THR A 57 16.19 -6.24 -16.24
N LEU A 58 15.81 -5.76 -15.06
CA LEU A 58 15.89 -4.35 -14.69
C LEU A 58 17.26 -3.95 -14.10
N PHE A 59 17.95 -4.88 -13.43
CA PHE A 59 19.17 -4.59 -12.67
C PHE A 59 20.39 -5.43 -13.10
N GLY A 60 20.20 -6.44 -13.96
CA GLY A 60 21.27 -7.29 -14.48
C GLY A 60 21.16 -8.75 -14.02
N LYS A 61 21.67 -9.67 -14.84
CA LYS A 61 21.61 -11.12 -14.60
C LYS A 61 22.18 -11.50 -13.23
N GLY A 62 21.45 -12.32 -12.48
CA GLY A 62 21.81 -12.77 -11.14
C GLY A 62 21.65 -11.74 -10.01
N HIS A 63 21.16 -10.53 -10.28
CA HIS A 63 20.99 -9.49 -9.25
C HIS A 63 20.02 -9.93 -8.15
N GLN A 64 20.38 -9.68 -6.88
CA GLN A 64 19.53 -9.95 -5.72
C GLN A 64 19.15 -8.62 -5.05
N LEU A 65 17.87 -8.50 -4.68
CA LEU A 65 17.38 -7.32 -3.97
C LEU A 65 18.12 -7.13 -2.65
N GLN A 66 18.55 -5.90 -2.38
CA GLN A 66 19.25 -5.57 -1.14
C GLN A 66 18.31 -4.95 -0.13
N VAL A 67 18.35 -5.43 1.10
CA VAL A 67 17.54 -4.86 2.19
C VAL A 67 17.93 -3.40 2.42
N HIS A 68 16.95 -2.50 2.37
CA HIS A 68 17.06 -1.13 2.84
C HIS A 68 16.43 -0.97 4.23
N LYS A 69 15.21 -1.47 4.41
CA LYS A 69 14.47 -1.40 5.67
C LYS A 69 13.52 -2.58 5.82
N TRP A 70 13.55 -3.25 6.97
CA TRP A 70 12.58 -4.29 7.32
C TRP A 70 11.18 -3.70 7.53
N LEU A 71 10.16 -4.43 7.07
CA LEU A 71 8.75 -4.09 7.28
C LEU A 71 8.22 -4.82 8.51
N TYR A 72 6.95 -4.58 8.85
CA TYR A 72 6.31 -5.16 10.03
C TYR A 72 6.02 -6.66 9.88
N GLN A 73 5.79 -7.10 8.65
CA GLN A 73 5.55 -8.50 8.33
C GLN A 73 6.87 -9.24 8.24
N ASP A 74 6.99 -10.33 8.97
CA ASP A 74 8.21 -11.15 9.03
C ASP A 74 8.70 -11.54 7.63
N GLY A 75 9.99 -11.30 7.40
CA GLY A 75 10.67 -11.58 6.14
C GLY A 75 10.40 -10.56 5.01
N GLN A 76 9.50 -9.59 5.18
CA GLN A 76 9.24 -8.56 4.17
C GLN A 76 10.13 -7.34 4.37
N PHE A 77 10.62 -6.74 3.28
CA PHE A 77 11.51 -5.58 3.35
C PHE A 77 11.28 -4.60 2.19
N ALA A 78 11.56 -3.33 2.41
CA ALA A 78 11.81 -2.37 1.34
C ALA A 78 13.24 -2.57 0.82
N ALA A 79 13.40 -2.75 -0.48
CA ALA A 79 14.70 -2.92 -1.11
C ALA A 79 15.41 -1.58 -1.34
N LYS A 80 16.73 -1.56 -1.51
CA LYS A 80 17.49 -0.34 -1.87
C LYS A 80 17.16 0.13 -3.28
N GLU A 81 16.84 -0.82 -4.14
CA GLU A 81 16.46 -0.63 -5.52
C GLU A 81 15.11 0.11 -5.64
N THR A 82 15.02 0.91 -6.70
CA THR A 82 13.79 1.56 -7.16
C THR A 82 13.72 1.44 -8.68
N VAL A 83 12.50 1.42 -9.20
CA VAL A 83 12.24 1.40 -10.65
C VAL A 83 11.50 2.65 -11.08
N THR A 84 11.55 2.93 -12.39
CA THR A 84 10.70 3.94 -13.02
C THR A 84 9.47 3.26 -13.62
N LEU A 85 8.28 3.70 -13.24
CA LEU A 85 7.03 3.34 -13.91
C LEU A 85 6.64 4.45 -14.88
N ILE A 86 6.32 4.07 -16.12
CA ILE A 86 5.84 4.96 -17.17
C ILE A 86 4.37 4.65 -17.41
N GLY A 87 3.52 5.67 -17.24
CA GLY A 87 2.07 5.57 -17.44
C GLY A 87 1.63 5.95 -18.86
N PRO A 88 0.37 5.63 -19.24
CA PRO A 88 -0.18 5.90 -20.57
C PRO A 88 -0.13 7.36 -21.02
N ARG A 89 -0.08 8.31 -20.08
CA ARG A 89 0.02 9.76 -20.38
C ARG A 89 1.46 10.27 -20.53
N SER A 90 2.42 9.37 -20.76
CA SER A 90 3.86 9.70 -20.80
C SER A 90 4.35 10.43 -19.54
N ARG A 91 3.68 10.18 -18.40
CA ARG A 91 4.10 10.63 -17.08
C ARG A 91 4.81 9.49 -16.37
N VAL A 92 5.70 9.83 -15.45
CA VAL A 92 6.58 8.85 -14.81
C VAL A 92 6.60 9.00 -13.30
N ILE A 93 6.82 7.88 -12.63
CA ILE A 93 7.24 7.81 -11.22
C ILE A 93 8.61 7.14 -11.22
N SER A 94 9.68 7.91 -10.97
CA SER A 94 11.07 7.44 -11.11
C SER A 94 11.64 6.71 -9.89
N ASN A 95 10.95 6.78 -8.76
CA ASN A 95 11.40 6.25 -7.48
C ASN A 95 10.42 5.23 -6.88
N LEU A 96 9.83 4.39 -7.73
CA LEU A 96 8.90 3.36 -7.27
C LEU A 96 9.68 2.30 -6.49
N ARG A 97 9.43 2.21 -5.18
CA ARG A 97 10.14 1.29 -4.28
C ARG A 97 9.78 -0.15 -4.59
N ILE A 98 10.78 -1.04 -4.59
CA ILE A 98 10.56 -2.49 -4.64
C ILE A 98 10.42 -3.02 -3.22
N LEU A 99 9.38 -3.82 -2.97
CA LEU A 99 9.27 -4.61 -1.75
C LEU A 99 9.72 -6.04 -2.03
N GLY A 100 10.63 -6.53 -1.21
CA GLY A 100 11.15 -7.88 -1.23
C GLY A 100 10.55 -8.76 -0.14
N PRO A 101 10.77 -10.09 -0.22
CA PRO A 101 11.55 -10.78 -1.24
C PRO A 101 10.84 -10.83 -2.60
N CYS A 102 11.56 -11.27 -3.65
CA CYS A 102 10.96 -11.50 -4.96
C CYS A 102 9.77 -12.46 -4.85
N ARG A 103 8.72 -12.19 -5.63
CA ARG A 103 7.48 -12.98 -5.67
C ARG A 103 7.40 -13.82 -6.95
N THR A 104 6.31 -14.55 -7.11
CA THR A 104 5.98 -15.33 -8.31
C THR A 104 5.29 -14.51 -9.39
N LEU A 105 4.90 -13.26 -9.10
CA LEU A 105 4.24 -12.34 -10.02
C LEU A 105 4.79 -10.92 -9.87
N ASN A 106 4.65 -10.13 -10.92
CA ASN A 106 4.92 -8.69 -10.88
C ASN A 106 3.62 -7.95 -10.53
N GLN A 107 3.69 -6.98 -9.61
CA GLN A 107 2.54 -6.18 -9.21
C GLN A 107 2.98 -4.79 -8.82
N ILE A 108 2.19 -3.79 -9.20
CA ILE A 108 2.38 -2.41 -8.81
C ILE A 108 1.16 -1.93 -8.04
N GLU A 109 1.40 -1.33 -6.87
CA GLU A 109 0.36 -0.77 -6.02
C GLU A 109 0.46 0.77 -6.04
N LEU A 110 -0.59 1.42 -6.57
CA LEU A 110 -0.67 2.87 -6.71
C LEU A 110 -1.77 3.47 -5.84
N ALA A 111 -1.56 4.72 -5.42
CA ALA A 111 -2.64 5.55 -4.90
C ALA A 111 -3.57 5.98 -6.05
N TYR A 112 -4.81 6.34 -5.71
CA TYR A 112 -5.77 6.84 -6.71
C TYR A 112 -5.29 8.11 -7.44
N THR A 113 -4.58 8.99 -6.73
CA THR A 113 -4.01 10.20 -7.33
C THR A 113 -2.87 9.88 -8.30
N ASP A 114 -2.08 8.85 -8.01
CA ASP A 114 -1.01 8.40 -8.89
C ASP A 114 -1.58 7.81 -10.18
N SER A 115 -2.67 7.04 -10.09
CA SER A 115 -3.33 6.47 -11.27
C SER A 115 -3.85 7.56 -12.20
N ILE A 116 -4.51 8.59 -11.66
CA ILE A 116 -4.96 9.75 -12.44
C ILE A 116 -3.77 10.46 -13.09
N ALA A 117 -2.69 10.72 -12.34
CA ALA A 117 -1.53 11.44 -12.84
C ALA A 117 -0.83 10.69 -13.98
N LEU A 118 -0.70 9.36 -13.85
CA LEU A 118 -0.09 8.49 -14.84
C LEU A 118 -1.01 8.17 -16.02
N GLY A 119 -2.33 8.32 -15.85
CA GLY A 119 -3.34 8.00 -16.87
C GLY A 119 -3.80 6.55 -16.84
N PHE A 120 -3.69 5.89 -15.69
CA PHE A 120 -4.19 4.55 -15.46
C PHE A 120 -5.64 4.58 -14.97
N ASP A 121 -6.47 3.73 -15.56
CA ASP A 121 -7.74 3.30 -14.96
C ASP A 121 -7.52 1.94 -14.31
N ILE A 122 -7.37 1.92 -12.98
CA ILE A 122 -6.96 0.73 -12.22
C ILE A 122 -8.03 0.30 -11.23
N PRO A 123 -8.32 -1.01 -11.11
CA PRO A 123 -9.30 -1.51 -10.16
C PRO A 123 -8.76 -1.52 -8.73
N LEU A 124 -9.67 -1.48 -7.77
CA LEU A 124 -9.38 -1.75 -6.36
C LEU A 124 -9.30 -3.27 -6.13
N ARG A 125 -8.14 -3.79 -5.73
CA ARG A 125 -7.89 -5.23 -5.62
C ARG A 125 -7.08 -5.59 -4.37
N ALA A 126 -7.27 -6.82 -3.89
CA ALA A 126 -6.36 -7.42 -2.92
C ALA A 126 -5.02 -7.77 -3.60
N SER A 127 -3.93 -7.74 -2.84
CA SER A 127 -2.60 -8.13 -3.33
C SER A 127 -2.64 -9.56 -3.88
N GLY A 128 -2.06 -9.79 -5.06
CA GLY A 128 -2.08 -11.06 -5.79
C GLY A 128 -3.23 -11.20 -6.79
N ASN A 129 -4.30 -10.42 -6.69
CA ASN A 129 -5.42 -10.47 -7.65
C ASN A 129 -5.21 -9.47 -8.81
N ILE A 130 -4.41 -9.89 -9.80
CA ILE A 130 -3.98 -9.07 -10.94
C ILE A 130 -4.71 -9.37 -12.27
N GLN A 131 -5.73 -10.23 -12.27
CA GLN A 131 -6.49 -10.55 -13.47
C GLN A 131 -7.30 -9.33 -13.96
N ASP A 132 -7.36 -9.10 -15.27
CA ASP A 132 -8.10 -7.98 -15.88
C ASP A 132 -7.68 -6.61 -15.31
N THR A 133 -6.38 -6.47 -15.04
CA THR A 133 -5.78 -5.21 -14.59
C THR A 133 -4.84 -4.69 -15.65
N PRO A 134 -4.69 -3.36 -15.80
CA PRO A 134 -3.77 -2.83 -16.79
C PRO A 134 -2.32 -3.15 -16.42
N GLY A 135 -1.51 -3.17 -17.46
CA GLY A 135 -0.07 -3.27 -17.40
C GLY A 135 0.63 -1.92 -17.21
N GLY A 136 1.92 -1.89 -17.53
CA GLY A 136 2.72 -0.65 -17.55
C GLY A 136 4.17 -0.92 -17.93
N MET A 137 4.85 0.11 -18.44
CA MET A 137 6.27 -0.02 -18.77
C MET A 137 7.13 0.29 -17.54
N ILE A 138 8.04 -0.63 -17.22
CA ILE A 138 8.93 -0.55 -16.06
C ILE A 138 10.36 -0.47 -16.55
N MET A 139 11.12 0.48 -16.01
CA MET A 139 12.50 0.74 -16.38
C MET A 139 13.40 0.73 -15.14
N GLY A 140 14.52 0.02 -15.24
CA GLY A 140 15.60 -0.03 -14.26
C GLY A 140 16.92 0.41 -14.91
N PRO A 141 18.02 0.40 -14.15
CA PRO A 141 19.33 0.85 -14.64
C PRO A 141 19.93 -0.03 -15.75
N ALA A 142 19.57 -1.31 -15.83
CA ALA A 142 20.13 -2.27 -16.79
C ALA A 142 19.19 -2.62 -17.95
N GLY A 143 17.92 -2.20 -17.88
CA GLY A 143 16.93 -2.57 -18.88
C GLY A 143 15.52 -2.11 -18.55
N PHE A 144 14.58 -2.51 -19.39
CA PHE A 144 13.15 -2.23 -19.23
C PHE A 144 12.33 -3.40 -19.76
N PHE A 145 11.07 -3.48 -19.34
CA PHE A 145 10.09 -4.37 -19.96
C PHE A 145 8.69 -3.77 -19.85
N GLU A 146 7.80 -4.23 -20.74
CA GLU A 146 6.37 -3.95 -20.65
C GLU A 146 5.69 -5.07 -19.86
N MET A 147 5.06 -4.71 -18.74
CA MET A 147 4.25 -5.62 -17.95
C MET A 147 2.83 -5.63 -18.55
N GLU A 148 2.29 -6.80 -18.91
CA GLU A 148 0.97 -6.90 -19.56
C GLU A 148 -0.20 -6.58 -18.60
N ASN A 149 -0.08 -6.98 -17.33
CA ASN A 149 -1.06 -6.78 -16.27
C ASN A 149 -0.39 -6.67 -14.89
N GLY A 150 -1.08 -6.11 -13.90
CA GLY A 150 -0.62 -6.10 -12.51
C GLY A 150 -0.56 -4.73 -11.84
N VAL A 151 -1.01 -3.66 -12.49
CA VAL A 151 -1.15 -2.35 -11.85
C VAL A 151 -2.52 -2.28 -11.15
N ILE A 152 -2.50 -2.09 -9.84
CA ILE A 152 -3.70 -2.08 -9.01
C ILE A 152 -3.73 -0.90 -8.04
N ARG A 153 -4.93 -0.55 -7.59
CA ARG A 153 -5.11 0.19 -6.34
C ARG A 153 -5.28 -0.82 -5.21
N ALA A 154 -4.41 -0.74 -4.20
CA ALA A 154 -4.45 -1.66 -3.09
C ALA A 154 -5.74 -1.52 -2.25
N LEU A 155 -6.47 -2.62 -2.08
CA LEU A 155 -7.60 -2.71 -1.17
C LEU A 155 -7.08 -2.68 0.27
N ARG A 156 -7.69 -1.84 1.12
CA ARG A 156 -7.38 -1.81 2.56
C ARG A 156 -7.63 -3.19 3.17
N HIS A 157 -6.70 -3.67 3.98
CA HIS A 157 -6.79 -4.96 4.65
C HIS A 157 -6.04 -4.89 5.98
N ALA A 158 -6.31 -5.85 6.85
CA ALA A 158 -5.59 -6.04 8.10
C ALA A 158 -4.82 -7.36 8.04
N HIS A 159 -3.56 -7.35 8.45
CA HIS A 159 -2.84 -8.57 8.81
C HIS A 159 -3.10 -8.83 10.29
N MET A 160 -3.46 -10.06 10.61
CA MET A 160 -3.86 -10.45 11.96
C MET A 160 -3.33 -11.85 12.27
N HIS A 161 -2.74 -12.04 13.45
CA HIS A 161 -2.34 -13.36 13.92
C HIS A 161 -3.60 -14.20 14.20
N PRO A 162 -3.58 -15.53 14.00
CA PRO A 162 -4.73 -16.38 14.29
C PRO A 162 -5.32 -16.21 15.71
N ASP A 163 -4.46 -15.98 16.71
CA ASP A 163 -4.92 -15.74 18.10
C ASP A 163 -5.70 -14.44 18.25
N ASP A 164 -5.25 -13.36 17.59
CA ASP A 164 -5.98 -12.09 17.56
C ASP A 164 -7.30 -12.25 16.80
N ALA A 165 -7.30 -12.99 15.69
CA ALA A 165 -8.50 -13.26 14.92
C ALA A 165 -9.56 -14.02 15.75
N ALA A 166 -9.13 -15.01 16.54
CA ALA A 166 -9.98 -15.71 17.49
C ALA A 166 -10.52 -14.77 18.58
N PHE A 167 -9.68 -13.90 19.15
CA PHE A 167 -10.09 -12.92 20.15
C PHE A 167 -11.13 -11.93 19.62
N TYR A 168 -10.93 -11.39 18.42
CA TYR A 168 -11.86 -10.45 17.78
C TYR A 168 -13.05 -11.13 17.06
N GLY A 169 -13.09 -12.46 17.03
CA GLY A 169 -14.18 -13.24 16.43
C GLY A 169 -14.26 -13.11 14.90
N VAL A 170 -13.15 -12.84 14.23
CA VAL A 170 -13.06 -12.69 12.77
C VAL A 170 -12.34 -13.88 12.12
N LYS A 171 -12.62 -14.12 10.84
CA LYS A 171 -12.00 -15.19 10.05
C LYS A 171 -11.28 -14.61 8.84
N HIS A 172 -10.36 -15.40 8.27
CA HIS A 172 -9.69 -15.03 7.02
C HIS A 172 -10.72 -14.70 5.93
N GLY A 173 -10.58 -13.52 5.31
CA GLY A 173 -11.47 -13.02 4.26
C GLY A 173 -12.70 -12.23 4.73
N GLN A 174 -12.88 -12.03 6.04
CA GLN A 174 -13.90 -11.14 6.61
C GLN A 174 -13.43 -9.70 6.81
#